data_AF-A0A517XSJ8-F1
#
_entry.id   AF-A0A517XSJ8-F1
#
_cell.length_a   1.000
_cell.length_b   1.000
_cell.length_c   1.000
_cell.angle_alpha   90.00
_cell.angle_beta   90.00
_cell.angle_gamma   90.00
#
_symmetry.space_group_name_H-M   'P 1'
#
loop_
_entity.id
_entity.type
_entity.pdbx_description
1 polymer ?
#
loop_
_entity_poly.entity_id
_entity_poly.type
_entity_poly.pdbx_seq_one_letter_code
_entity_poly.pdbx_strand_id
1 'polypeptide(L)'
;MAAEPWVDPVVMTWAGGIGGGVVGLWGAALGTAGSRLVPKGKGQAFVFGLLGVGAVVGVLLLGFGLVALAADQPYPVWYGPTLAGGLLVALSVPFAFIIRGRYRDVELRKMHAAELT
;
A
#
# COMPACT_ATOMS: atom_id res chain seq x y z
N MET A 1 22.11 -16.66 19.98
CA MET A 1 20.88 -17.24 20.55
C MET A 1 19.78 -16.26 20.19
N ALA A 2 18.69 -16.69 19.55
CA ALA A 2 17.61 -15.77 19.18
C ALA A 2 17.07 -15.09 20.46
N ALA A 3 16.73 -13.81 20.38
CA ALA A 3 16.10 -13.10 21.49
C ALA A 3 14.77 -13.79 21.86
N GLU A 4 14.34 -13.66 23.12
CA GLU A 4 13.02 -14.14 23.49
C GLU A 4 11.96 -13.45 22.60
N PRO A 5 11.01 -14.21 22.02
CA PRO A 5 10.02 -13.65 21.12
C PRO A 5 9.15 -12.64 21.89
N TRP A 6 9.02 -11.42 21.37
CA TRP A 6 8.10 -10.44 21.93
C TRP A 6 6.64 -10.87 21.83
N VAL A 7 6.34 -11.66 20.80
CA VAL A 7 5.00 -12.16 20.48
C VAL A 7 5.11 -13.63 20.14
N ASP A 8 4.08 -14.40 20.50
CA ASP A 8 3.97 -15.82 20.15
C ASP A 8 4.20 -16.03 18.63
N PRO A 9 5.20 -16.83 18.25
CA PRO A 9 5.49 -17.13 16.85
C PRO A 9 4.32 -17.74 16.08
N VAL A 10 3.45 -18.53 16.73
CA VAL A 10 2.27 -19.13 16.10
C VAL A 10 1.27 -18.04 15.73
N VAL A 11 1.02 -17.09 16.62
CA VAL A 11 0.14 -15.94 16.38
C VAL A 11 0.69 -15.11 15.22
N MET A 12 2.00 -14.85 15.20
CA MET A 12 2.63 -14.11 14.10
C MET A 12 2.58 -14.84 12.76
N THR A 13 2.63 -16.16 12.76
CA THR A 13 2.48 -16.97 11.55
C THR A 13 1.08 -16.81 10.94
N TRP A 14 0.04 -16.89 11.77
CA TRP A 14 -1.34 -16.64 11.32
C TRP A 14 -1.56 -15.19 10.88
N ALA A 15 -1.03 -14.24 11.65
CA ALA A 15 -1.09 -12.82 11.31
C ALA A 15 -0.43 -12.51 9.96
N GLY A 16 0.69 -13.17 9.65
CA GLY A 16 1.35 -13.06 8.34
C GLY A 16 0.47 -13.54 7.19
N GLY A 17 -0.18 -14.69 7.35
CA GLY A 17 -1.10 -15.24 6.34
C GLY A 17 -2.33 -14.36 6.10
N ILE A 18 -3.01 -13.96 7.18
CA ILE A 18 -4.19 -13.08 7.11
C ILE A 18 -3.79 -11.71 6.58
N GLY A 19 -2.69 -11.14 7.07
CA GLY A 19 -2.15 -9.86 6.64
C GLY A 19 -1.83 -9.85 5.14
N GLY A 20 -1.22 -10.92 4.63
CA GLY A 20 -0.99 -11.08 3.19
C GLY A 20 -2.29 -11.06 2.37
N GLY A 21 -3.33 -11.75 2.85
CA GLY A 21 -4.66 -11.71 2.22
C GLY A 21 -5.28 -10.31 2.20
N VAL A 22 -5.19 -9.57 3.32
CA VAL A 22 -5.67 -8.19 3.42
C VAL A 22 -4.92 -7.27 2.44
N VAL A 23 -3.59 -7.39 2.35
CA VAL A 23 -2.79 -6.61 1.40
C VAL A 23 -3.15 -6.96 -0.05
N GLY A 24 -3.40 -8.23 -0.35
CA GLY A 24 -3.88 -8.65 -1.67
C GLY A 24 -5.22 -8.02 -2.05
N LEU A 25 -6.19 -8.06 -1.14
CA LEU A 25 -7.50 -7.43 -1.33
C LEU A 25 -7.39 -5.91 -1.48
N TRP A 26 -6.49 -5.28 -0.73
CA TRP A 26 -6.18 -3.85 -0.85
C TRP A 26 -5.67 -3.50 -2.26
N GLY A 27 -4.71 -4.28 -2.76
CA GLY A 27 -4.19 -4.13 -4.12
C GLY A 27 -5.28 -4.31 -5.19
N ALA A 28 -6.18 -5.28 -5.01
CA ALA A 28 -7.31 -5.49 -5.91
C ALA A 28 -8.30 -4.31 -5.90
N ALA A 29 -8.61 -3.77 -4.72
CA ALA A 29 -9.45 -2.58 -4.58
C ALA A 29 -8.83 -1.35 -5.27
N LEU A 30 -7.52 -1.14 -5.08
CA LEU A 30 -6.78 -0.08 -5.76
C LEU A 30 -6.75 -0.27 -7.28
N GLY A 31 -6.51 -1.48 -7.77
CA GLY A 31 -6.47 -1.79 -9.20
C GLY A 31 -7.83 -1.60 -9.89
N THR A 32 -8.91 -2.02 -9.23
CA THR A 32 -10.28 -1.85 -9.74
C THR A 32 -10.73 -0.39 -9.70
N ALA A 33 -10.44 0.34 -8.62
CA ALA A 33 -10.70 1.78 -8.53
C ALA A 33 -9.87 2.55 -9.56
N GLY A 34 -8.57 2.24 -9.67
CA GLY A 34 -7.64 2.85 -10.61
C GLY A 34 -8.08 2.68 -12.06
N SER A 35 -8.43 1.46 -12.47
CA SER A 35 -8.84 1.18 -13.85
C SER A 35 -10.18 1.82 -14.24
N ARG A 36 -11.13 1.94 -13.31
CA ARG A 36 -12.48 2.49 -13.61
C ARG A 36 -12.62 4.00 -13.42
N LEU A 37 -11.97 4.55 -12.40
CA LEU A 37 -12.18 5.93 -11.97
C LEU A 37 -11.17 6.91 -12.59
N VAL A 38 -9.91 6.49 -12.73
CA VAL A 38 -8.83 7.37 -13.24
C VAL A 38 -9.07 7.79 -14.69
N PRO A 39 -9.43 6.91 -15.65
CA PRO A 39 -9.69 7.34 -17.03
C PRO A 39 -10.88 8.31 -17.16
N LYS A 40 -11.81 8.28 -16.20
CA LYS A 40 -12.97 9.16 -16.15
C LYS A 40 -12.68 10.49 -15.43
N GLY A 41 -11.50 10.62 -14.82
CA GLY A 41 -11.14 11.76 -13.97
C GLY A 41 -12.08 11.90 -12.77
N LYS A 42 -12.61 10.78 -12.23
CA LYS A 42 -13.52 10.76 -11.07
C LYS A 42 -12.83 10.13 -9.87
N GLY A 43 -13.35 10.37 -8.67
CA GLY A 43 -12.94 9.64 -7.46
C GLY A 43 -11.50 9.87 -6.99
N GLN A 44 -10.90 11.01 -7.35
CA GLN A 44 -9.51 11.34 -7.02
C GLN A 44 -9.23 11.24 -5.52
N ALA A 45 -10.07 11.85 -4.68
CA ALA A 45 -9.92 11.80 -3.22
C ALA A 45 -9.96 10.37 -2.66
N PHE A 46 -10.80 9.51 -3.23
CA PHE A 46 -10.90 8.11 -2.82
C PHE A 46 -9.64 7.32 -3.18
N VAL A 47 -9.16 7.46 -4.42
CA VAL A 47 -7.95 6.76 -4.89
C VAL A 47 -6.71 7.22 -4.12
N PHE A 48 -6.53 8.53 -3.94
CA PHE A 48 -5.43 9.06 -3.14
C PHE A 48 -5.57 8.74 -1.64
N GLY A 49 -6.80 8.66 -1.12
CA GLY A 49 -7.06 8.21 0.24
C GLY A 49 -6.60 6.76 0.47
N LEU A 50 -6.97 5.85 -0.44
CA LEU A 50 -6.48 4.47 -0.42
C LEU A 50 -4.95 4.39 -0.55
N LEU A 51 -4.34 5.15 -1.47
CA LEU A 51 -2.87 5.14 -1.58
C LEU A 51 -2.21 5.72 -0.31
N GLY A 52 -2.78 6.77 0.28
CA GLY A 52 -2.29 7.38 1.51
C GLY A 52 -2.37 6.44 2.72
N VAL A 53 -3.52 5.79 2.94
CA VAL A 53 -3.68 4.80 4.01
C VAL A 53 -2.71 3.64 3.81
N GLY A 54 -2.57 3.15 2.58
CA GLY A 54 -1.63 2.07 2.25
C GLY A 54 -0.19 2.47 2.56
N ALA A 55 0.22 3.69 2.21
CA ALA A 55 1.55 4.20 2.50
C ALA A 55 1.80 4.33 4.02
N VAL A 56 0.87 4.90 4.78
CA VAL A 56 1.01 5.07 6.24
C VAL A 56 1.08 3.73 6.95
N VAL A 57 0.14 2.82 6.68
CA VAL A 57 0.14 1.46 7.24
C VAL A 57 1.41 0.72 6.83
N GLY A 58 1.83 0.89 5.58
CA GLY A 58 3.05 0.30 5.05
C GLY A 58 4.30 0.75 5.80
N VAL A 59 4.45 2.06 6.03
CA VAL A 59 5.59 2.62 6.78
C VAL A 59 5.60 2.11 8.22
N LEU A 60 4.45 2.03 8.89
CA LEU A 60 4.36 1.53 10.26
C LEU A 60 4.76 0.05 10.35
N LEU A 61 4.24 -0.79 9.46
CA LEU A 61 4.56 -2.23 9.42
C LEU A 61 6.03 -2.47 9.06
N LEU A 62 6.56 -1.71 8.09
CA LEU A 62 7.95 -1.81 7.68
C LEU A 62 8.88 -1.36 8.81
N GLY A 63 8.55 -0.26 9.49
CA GLY A 63 9.30 0.21 10.65
C GLY A 63 9.32 -0.84 11.77
N PHE A 64 8.16 -1.42 12.11
CA PHE A 64 8.07 -2.51 13.08
C PHE A 64 8.94 -3.71 12.68
N GLY A 65 8.82 -4.16 11.43
CA GLY A 65 9.58 -5.30 10.91
C GLY A 65 11.09 -5.08 10.95
N LEU A 66 11.56 -3.88 10.58
CA LEU A 66 12.98 -3.51 10.64
C LEU A 66 13.50 -3.44 12.09
N VAL A 67 12.70 -2.92 13.01
CA VAL A 67 13.06 -2.89 14.45
C VAL A 67 13.13 -4.31 15.01
N ALA A 68 12.18 -5.18 14.66
CA ALA A 68 12.20 -6.59 15.07
C ALA A 68 13.41 -7.33 14.48
N LEU A 69 13.76 -7.07 13.22
CA LEU A 69 14.94 -7.63 12.57
C LEU A 69 16.23 -7.18 13.27
N ALA A 70 16.35 -5.89 13.59
CA ALA A 70 17.52 -5.34 14.30
C ALA A 70 17.65 -5.84 15.74
N ALA A 71 16.55 -6.32 16.35
CA ALA A 71 16.52 -6.88 17.69
C ALA A 71 16.68 -8.42 17.71
N ASP A 72 17.14 -9.03 16.61
CA ASP A 72 17.33 -10.48 16.47
C ASP A 72 16.07 -11.30 16.81
N GLN A 73 14.89 -10.75 16.49
CA GLN A 73 13.63 -11.45 16.70
C GLN A 73 13.50 -12.66 15.75
N PRO A 74 12.75 -13.70 16.15
CA PRO A 74 12.50 -14.86 15.29
C PRO A 74 11.84 -14.48 13.95
N TYR A 75 12.12 -15.27 12.92
CA TYR A 75 11.61 -15.08 11.56
C TYR A 75 10.12 -14.72 11.46
N PRO A 76 9.19 -15.40 12.17
CA PRO A 76 7.76 -15.08 12.09
C PRO A 76 7.43 -13.64 12.50
N VAL A 77 8.19 -13.04 13.42
CA VAL A 77 7.91 -11.72 14.00
C VAL A 77 8.29 -10.59 13.05
N TRP A 78 9.45 -10.69 12.39
CA TRP A 78 9.91 -9.60 11.52
C TRP A 78 9.51 -9.80 10.05
N TYR A 79 9.44 -11.04 9.55
CA TYR A 79 9.26 -11.29 8.11
C TYR A 79 7.93 -10.80 7.58
N GLY A 80 6.82 -11.17 8.24
CA GLY A 80 5.47 -10.80 7.81
C GLY A 80 5.27 -9.28 7.74
N PRO A 81 5.54 -8.53 8.82
CA PRO A 81 5.43 -7.07 8.84
C PRO A 81 6.38 -6.38 7.84
N THR A 82 7.62 -6.85 7.71
CA THR A 82 8.59 -6.28 6.75
C THR A 82 8.10 -6.45 5.32
N LEU A 83 7.63 -7.65 4.96
CA LEU A 83 7.14 -7.95 3.62
C LEU A 83 5.87 -7.16 3.29
N ALA A 84 4.88 -7.19 4.19
CA ALA A 84 3.61 -6.48 4.00
C ALA A 84 3.82 -4.96 3.95
N GLY A 85 4.63 -4.43 4.87
CA GLY A 85 4.97 -3.01 4.93
C GLY A 85 5.73 -2.54 3.69
N GLY A 86 6.76 -3.30 3.31
CA GLY A 86 7.55 -3.04 2.11
C GLY A 86 6.69 -3.04 0.85
N LEU A 87 5.82 -4.03 0.68
CA LEU A 87 4.93 -4.12 -0.47
C LEU A 87 3.93 -2.95 -0.51
N LEU A 88 3.31 -2.61 0.63
CA LEU A 88 2.38 -1.49 0.71
C LEU A 88 3.03 -0.16 0.35
N VAL A 89 4.23 0.14 0.86
CA VAL A 89 4.96 1.37 0.52
C VAL A 89 5.40 1.35 -0.94
N ALA A 90 6.01 0.25 -1.39
CA ALA A 90 6.54 0.11 -2.73
C ALA A 90 5.46 0.18 -3.81
N LEU A 91 4.22 -0.22 -3.51
CA LEU A 91 3.10 -0.06 -4.43
C LEU A 91 2.45 1.32 -4.30
N SER A 92 2.16 1.76 -3.08
CA SER A 92 1.34 2.96 -2.87
C SER A 92 2.06 4.25 -3.31
N VAL A 93 3.36 4.36 -3.03
CA VAL A 93 4.12 5.58 -3.31
C VAL A 93 4.30 5.81 -4.81
N PRO A 94 4.86 4.86 -5.61
CA PRO A 94 4.97 5.04 -7.05
C PRO A 94 3.62 5.20 -7.75
N PHE A 95 2.59 4.45 -7.32
CA PHE A 95 1.26 4.60 -7.90
C PHE A 95 0.64 5.97 -7.63
N ALA A 96 0.89 6.59 -6.48
CA ALA A 96 0.45 7.96 -6.23
C ALA A 96 1.03 8.94 -7.25
N PHE A 97 2.32 8.82 -7.59
CA PHE A 97 2.94 9.66 -8.62
C PHE A 97 2.37 9.40 -10.02
N ILE A 98 2.22 8.13 -10.41
CA ILE A 98 1.70 7.75 -11.72
C ILE A 98 0.25 8.22 -11.89
N ILE A 99 -0.60 7.96 -10.90
CA ILE A 99 -2.03 8.30 -10.94
C ILE A 99 -2.23 9.81 -10.95
N ARG A 100 -1.39 10.58 -10.24
CA ARG A 100 -1.42 12.05 -10.30
C ARG A 100 -1.21 12.57 -11.72
N GLY A 101 -0.25 11.99 -12.46
CA GLY A 101 -0.04 12.31 -13.87
C GLY A 101 -1.28 12.04 -14.71
N ARG A 102 -1.92 10.88 -14.52
CA ARG A 102 -3.13 10.48 -15.27
C ARG A 102 -4.33 11.39 -15.01
N TYR A 103 -4.56 11.81 -13.77
CA TYR A 103 -5.63 12.77 -13.47
C TYR A 103 -5.38 14.11 -14.16
N ARG A 104 -4.13 14.60 -14.15
CA ARG A 104 -3.76 15.84 -14.84
C ARG A 104 -3.98 15.75 -16.35
N ASP A 105 -3.66 14.63 -16.97
CA ASP A 105 -3.91 14.41 -18.41
C ASP A 105 -5.41 14.48 -18.75
N VAL A 106 -6.28 13.96 -17.87
CA VAL A 106 -7.73 14.01 -18.05
C VAL A 106 -8.26 15.43 -17.89
N GLU A 107 -7.74 16.20 -16.94
CA GLU A 107 -8.10 17.62 -16.77
C GLU A 107 -7.69 18.46 -17.99
N LEU A 108 -6.46 18.27 -18.51
CA LEU A 108 -5.99 18.95 -19.71
C LEU A 108 -6.87 18.66 -20.94
N ARG A 109 -7.29 17.39 -21.11
CA ARG A 109 -8.21 17.02 -22.21
C ARG A 109 -9.56 17.72 -22.11
N LYS A 110 -10.07 17.95 -20.89
CA LYS A 110 -11.33 18.68 -20.68
C LYS A 110 -11.18 20.17 -21.02
N MET A 111 -10.04 20.78 -20.69
CA MET A 111 -9.74 22.17 -21.02
C MET A 111 -9.69 22.37 -22.54
N HIS A 112 -8.92 21.54 -23.27
CA HIS A 112 -8.83 21.63 -24.73
C HIS A 112 -10.18 21.41 -25.43
N ALA A 113 -11.03 20.52 -24.89
CA ALA A 113 -12.37 20.30 -25.45
C ALA A 113 -13.28 21.52 -25.25
N ALA A 114 -13.14 22.24 -24.13
CA ALA A 114 -13.90 23.45 -23.84
C ALA A 114 -13.47 24.66 -24.71
N GLU A 115 -12.22 24.69 -25.16
CA GLU A 115 -11.74 25.72 -26.10
C GLU A 115 -12.28 25.54 -27.53
N LEU A 116 -12.76 24.34 -27.88
CA LEU A 116 -13.26 23.99 -29.22
C LEU A 116 -14.79 24.17 -29.37
N THR A 117 -15.50 24.57 -28.31
CA THR A 117 -16.95 24.79 -28.27
C THR A 117 -17.28 26.23 -27.97
#